data_AF-A0A8R7TQK8-F1
#
_entry.id   AF-A0A8R7TQK8-F1
#
_cell.length_a   1.000
_cell.length_b   1.000
_cell.length_c   1.000
_cell.angle_alpha   90.00
_cell.angle_beta   90.00
_cell.angle_gamma   90.00
#
_symmetry.space_group_name_H-M   'P 1'
#
loop_
_entity.id
_entity.type
_entity.pdbx_description
1 polymer ?
#
loop_
_entity_poly.entity_id
_entity_poly.type
_entity_poly.pdbx_seq_one_letter_code
_entity_poly.pdbx_strand_id
1 'polypeptide(L)'
;MDFLLIETQQLLYRFNSFVPILQKFRIPISSDKIEKLRLIFNALVGISELIKRHKSAAAKGHGDCLDRAGWDATWGCSTRTHGAFDDITTLSPMQFTACTPGIFPFSSVAGPALQIYSIRLVNLNRNLSWPLDVYGVVAARDDFDHNLNILFRRPSANCQRI
;
A
#
# COMPACT_ATOMS: atom_id res chain seq x y z
N MET A 1 -10.46 9.53 -2.50
CA MET A 1 -10.33 9.62 -3.98
C MET A 1 -9.10 8.88 -4.53
N ASP A 2 -8.15 8.48 -3.67
CA ASP A 2 -6.92 7.78 -4.08
C ASP A 2 -7.14 6.35 -4.53
N PHE A 3 -8.16 5.70 -3.96
CA PHE A 3 -8.62 4.37 -4.36
C PHE A 3 -8.90 4.26 -5.87
N LEU A 4 -9.60 5.23 -6.48
CA LEU A 4 -9.93 5.18 -7.92
C LEU A 4 -8.69 5.28 -8.80
N LEU A 5 -7.71 6.09 -8.40
CA LEU A 5 -6.45 6.20 -9.14
C LEU A 5 -5.64 4.91 -9.04
N ILE A 6 -5.52 4.35 -7.83
CA ILE A 6 -4.82 3.09 -7.57
C ILE A 6 -5.47 1.94 -8.36
N GLU A 7 -6.80 1.81 -8.29
CA GLU A 7 -7.55 0.79 -9.03
C GLU A 7 -7.38 0.91 -10.55
N THR A 8 -7.40 2.13 -11.10
CA THR A 8 -7.16 2.32 -12.55
C THR A 8 -5.74 1.92 -12.96
N GLN A 9 -4.74 2.19 -12.12
CA GLN A 9 -3.36 1.77 -12.36
C GLN A 9 -3.16 0.26 -12.21
N GLN A 10 -3.81 -0.37 -11.23
CA GLN A 10 -3.81 -1.82 -11.07
C GLN A 10 -4.49 -2.51 -12.26
N LEU A 11 -5.63 -2.00 -12.71
CA LEU A 11 -6.34 -2.51 -13.89
C LEU A 11 -5.46 -2.41 -15.15
N LEU A 12 -4.80 -1.27 -15.35
CA LEU A 12 -3.83 -1.04 -16.42
C LEU A 12 -2.68 -2.07 -16.38
N TYR A 13 -2.09 -2.29 -15.20
CA TYR A 13 -1.04 -3.29 -15.01
C TYR A 13 -1.52 -4.71 -15.32
N ARG A 14 -2.71 -5.09 -14.81
CA ARG A 14 -3.32 -6.41 -15.07
C ARG A 14 -3.49 -6.66 -16.57
N PHE A 15 -3.96 -5.67 -17.34
CA PHE A 15 -4.09 -5.82 -18.79
C PHE A 15 -2.76 -5.93 -19.52
N ASN A 16 -1.75 -5.14 -19.14
CA ASN A 16 -0.41 -5.25 -19.74
C ASN A 16 0.23 -6.62 -19.48
N SER A 17 -0.04 -7.24 -18.32
CA SER A 17 0.40 -8.60 -18.01
C SER A 17 -0.31 -9.69 -18.82
N PHE A 18 -1.50 -9.39 -19.36
CA PHE A 18 -2.27 -10.30 -20.22
C PHE A 18 -1.73 -10.35 -21.65
N VAL A 19 -1.11 -9.28 -22.15
CA VAL A 19 -0.62 -9.21 -23.55
C VAL A 19 0.36 -10.35 -23.90
N PRO A 20 1.38 -10.67 -23.07
CA PRO A 20 2.26 -11.83 -23.31
C PRO A 20 1.54 -13.18 -23.21
N ILE A 21 0.52 -13.29 -22.36
CA ILE A 21 -0.27 -14.53 -22.17
C ILE A 21 -1.11 -14.81 -23.43
N LEU A 22 -1.75 -13.79 -23.98
CA LEU A 22 -2.50 -13.90 -25.24
C LEU A 22 -1.61 -14.32 -26.41
N GLN A 23 -0.38 -13.81 -26.46
CA GLN A 23 0.62 -14.18 -27.47
C GLN A 23 1.12 -15.63 -27.30
N LYS A 24 1.35 -16.07 -26.06
CA LYS A 24 1.88 -17.41 -25.75
C LYS A 24 0.86 -18.53 -25.98
N PHE A 25 -0.41 -18.29 -25.68
CA PHE A 25 -1.47 -19.32 -25.76
C PHE A 25 -2.28 -19.30 -27.07
N ARG A 26 -1.96 -18.42 -28.03
CA ARG A 26 -2.65 -18.27 -29.33
C ARG A 26 -4.19 -18.36 -29.20
N ILE A 27 -4.74 -17.77 -28.15
CA ILE A 27 -6.19 -17.78 -27.93
C ILE A 27 -6.81 -16.97 -29.08
N PRO A 28 -7.70 -17.55 -29.90
CA PRO A 28 -8.27 -16.86 -31.06
C PRO A 28 -9.29 -15.83 -30.57
N ILE A 29 -8.82 -14.62 -30.28
CA ILE A 29 -9.66 -13.47 -29.96
C ILE A 29 -9.94 -12.75 -31.29
N SER A 30 -11.21 -12.51 -31.60
CA SER A 30 -11.58 -11.78 -32.81
C SER A 30 -11.01 -10.36 -32.78
N SER A 31 -10.58 -9.85 -33.93
CA SER A 31 -10.03 -8.50 -34.08
C SER A 31 -10.95 -7.42 -33.49
N ASP A 32 -12.28 -7.56 -33.68
CA ASP A 32 -13.30 -6.69 -33.09
C ASP A 32 -13.26 -6.62 -31.55
N LYS A 33 -13.02 -7.75 -30.87
CA LYS A 33 -12.89 -7.78 -29.41
C LYS A 33 -11.62 -7.09 -28.93
N ILE A 34 -10.52 -7.22 -29.68
CA ILE A 34 -9.24 -6.55 -29.39
C ILE A 34 -9.40 -5.03 -29.53
N GLU A 35 -10.07 -4.58 -30.59
CA GLU A 35 -10.27 -3.15 -30.84
C GLU A 35 -11.17 -2.50 -29.77
N LYS A 36 -12.26 -3.17 -29.37
CA LYS A 36 -13.11 -2.73 -28.26
C LYS A 36 -12.34 -2.62 -26.95
N LEU A 37 -11.48 -3.60 -26.67
CA LEU A 37 -10.64 -3.57 -25.47
C LEU A 37 -9.67 -2.37 -25.49
N ARG A 38 -9.08 -2.08 -26.65
CA ARG A 38 -8.19 -0.92 -26.85
C ARG A 38 -8.91 0.42 -26.67
N LEU A 39 -10.15 0.54 -27.12
CA LEU A 39 -10.95 1.75 -26.93
C LEU A 39 -11.30 1.98 -25.45
N ILE A 40 -11.73 0.94 -24.75
CA ILE A 40 -12.01 1.00 -23.30
C ILE A 40 -10.73 1.41 -22.55
N PHE A 41 -9.59 0.86 -22.94
CA PHE A 41 -8.29 1.19 -22.36
C PHE A 41 -7.94 2.67 -22.51
N ASN A 42 -8.04 3.22 -23.72
CA ASN A 42 -7.73 4.63 -23.97
C ASN A 42 -8.62 5.56 -23.14
N ALA A 43 -9.90 5.20 -22.98
CA ALA A 43 -10.82 5.93 -22.11
C ALA A 43 -10.39 5.88 -20.63
N LEU A 44 -10.01 4.70 -20.12
CA LEU A 44 -9.55 4.54 -18.74
C LEU A 44 -8.26 5.33 -18.45
N VAL A 45 -7.30 5.33 -19.39
CA VAL A 45 -6.07 6.14 -19.27
C VAL A 45 -6.41 7.63 -19.22
N GLY A 46 -7.32 8.08 -20.09
CA GLY A 46 -7.79 9.47 -20.07
C GLY A 46 -8.47 9.87 -18.75
N ILE A 47 -9.30 8.98 -18.19
CA ILE A 47 -9.94 9.19 -16.88
C ILE A 47 -8.90 9.25 -15.76
N SER A 48 -7.92 8.34 -15.75
CA SER A 48 -6.82 8.36 -14.77
C SER A 48 -6.04 9.67 -14.82
N GLU A 49 -5.67 10.14 -16.02
CA GLU A 49 -4.95 11.41 -16.18
C GLU A 49 -5.80 12.62 -15.75
N LEU A 50 -7.11 12.59 -15.98
CA LEU A 50 -8.02 13.64 -15.52
C LEU A 50 -8.11 13.66 -13.98
N ILE A 51 -8.23 12.49 -13.34
CA ILE A 51 -8.24 12.34 -11.87
C ILE A 51 -6.93 12.87 -11.27
N LYS A 52 -5.78 12.51 -11.84
CA LYS A 52 -4.46 13.01 -11.41
C LYS A 52 -4.37 14.54 -11.46
N ARG A 53 -4.82 15.15 -12.57
CA ARG A 53 -4.81 16.61 -12.75
C ARG A 53 -5.71 17.30 -11.74
N HIS A 54 -6.91 16.79 -11.51
CA HIS A 54 -7.83 17.32 -10.49
C HIS A 54 -7.26 17.19 -9.06
N LYS A 55 -6.60 16.07 -8.74
CA LYS A 55 -5.94 15.88 -7.44
C LYS A 55 -4.78 16.88 -7.24
N SER A 56 -3.93 17.08 -8.24
CA SER A 56 -2.83 18.05 -8.17
C SER A 56 -3.33 19.49 -7.94
N ALA A 57 -4.48 19.84 -8.50
CA ALA A 57 -5.12 21.13 -8.25
C ALA A 57 -5.72 21.25 -6.83
N ALA A 58 -6.30 20.16 -6.30
CA ALA A 58 -6.89 20.12 -4.95
C ALA A 58 -5.85 20.01 -3.81
N ALA A 59 -4.70 19.37 -4.06
CA ALA A 59 -3.62 19.19 -3.09
C ALA A 59 -2.90 20.50 -2.72
N LYS A 60 -3.17 21.62 -3.40
CA LYS A 60 -2.64 22.94 -3.03
C LYS A 60 -3.32 23.57 -1.79
N GLY A 61 -4.33 22.92 -1.19
CA GLY A 61 -5.15 23.55 -0.13
C GLY A 61 -5.42 22.76 1.15
N HIS A 62 -5.06 21.49 1.27
CA HIS A 62 -5.26 20.70 2.49
C HIS A 62 -4.02 19.83 2.70
N GLY A 63 -3.30 20.05 3.80
CA GLY A 63 -2.29 19.10 4.26
C GLY A 63 -2.99 17.78 4.56
N ASP A 64 -2.39 16.66 4.14
CA ASP A 64 -2.83 15.33 4.54
C ASP A 64 -2.98 15.33 6.06
N CYS A 65 -4.21 15.14 6.55
CA CYS A 65 -4.47 14.99 7.97
C CYS A 65 -3.88 13.64 8.39
N LEU A 66 -2.61 13.63 8.79
CA LEU A 66 -1.88 12.47 9.31
C LEU A 66 -2.37 12.03 10.71
N ASP A 67 -3.48 12.59 11.19
CA ASP A 67 -4.09 12.25 12.46
C ASP A 67 -5.07 11.07 12.32
N ARG A 68 -5.53 10.57 13.46
CA ARG A 68 -6.46 9.44 13.52
C ARG A 68 -7.75 9.71 12.74
N ALA A 69 -8.25 10.95 12.79
CA ALA A 69 -9.48 11.33 12.09
C ALA A 69 -9.32 11.29 10.57
N GLY A 70 -8.19 11.75 10.04
CA GLY A 70 -7.86 11.65 8.62
C GLY A 70 -7.70 10.21 8.15
N TRP A 71 -7.09 9.35 8.99
CA TRP A 71 -7.03 7.93 8.71
C TRP A 71 -8.42 7.28 8.70
N ASP A 72 -9.24 7.52 9.73
CA ASP A 72 -10.59 6.95 9.83
C ASP A 72 -11.46 7.41 8.66
N ALA A 73 -11.35 8.67 8.22
CA ALA A 73 -12.07 9.18 7.06
C ALA A 73 -11.63 8.56 5.73
N THR A 74 -10.37 8.13 5.62
CA THR A 74 -9.81 7.59 4.38
C THR A 74 -9.96 6.07 4.29
N TRP A 75 -9.69 5.38 5.39
CA TRP A 75 -9.53 3.92 5.45
C TRP A 75 -10.45 3.23 6.46
N GLY A 76 -11.00 3.98 7.43
CA GLY A 76 -12.00 3.52 8.39
C GLY A 76 -13.36 3.28 7.73
N CYS A 77 -13.43 2.32 6.80
CA CYS A 77 -14.64 2.03 6.06
C CYS A 77 -15.58 1.12 6.84
N SER A 78 -16.87 1.42 6.80
CA SER A 78 -17.98 0.62 7.34
C SER A 78 -18.21 -0.72 6.61
N THR A 79 -17.48 -0.98 5.52
CA THR A 79 -17.60 -2.21 4.70
C THR A 79 -16.74 -3.38 5.16
N ARG A 80 -16.06 -3.29 6.32
CA ARG A 80 -15.25 -4.39 6.93
C ARG A 80 -14.10 -4.92 6.07
N THR A 81 -13.73 -4.24 4.99
CA THR A 81 -12.60 -4.65 4.14
C THR A 81 -11.24 -4.43 4.80
N HIS A 82 -11.17 -3.56 5.82
CA HIS A 82 -9.95 -3.21 6.54
C HIS A 82 -10.22 -3.23 8.05
N GLY A 83 -9.16 -3.36 8.87
CA GLY A 83 -9.28 -3.31 10.33
C GLY A 83 -9.53 -1.89 10.85
N ALA A 84 -9.78 -1.77 12.15
CA ALA A 84 -9.83 -0.50 12.86
C ALA A 84 -8.44 0.15 12.96
N PHE A 85 -8.39 1.43 13.35
CA PHE A 85 -7.13 2.15 13.48
C PHE A 85 -6.12 1.38 14.36
N ASP A 86 -6.51 0.86 15.52
CA ASP A 86 -5.57 0.18 16.41
C ASP A 86 -5.35 -1.31 16.07
N ASP A 87 -5.95 -1.81 14.98
CA ASP A 87 -5.82 -3.22 14.61
C ASP A 87 -4.40 -3.52 14.13
N ILE A 88 -3.90 -4.68 14.55
CA ILE A 88 -2.59 -5.20 14.20
C ILE A 88 -2.76 -6.13 13.02
N THR A 89 -1.85 -6.05 12.05
CA THR A 89 -1.91 -6.96 10.91
C THR A 89 -1.85 -8.40 11.39
N THR A 90 -2.73 -9.23 10.84
CA THR A 90 -2.65 -10.69 11.00
C THR A 90 -1.80 -11.33 9.91
N LEU A 91 -1.32 -10.53 8.95
CA LEU A 91 -0.43 -11.00 7.90
C LEU A 91 0.96 -11.20 8.52
N SER A 92 1.53 -12.38 8.26
CA SER A 92 2.92 -12.63 8.64
C SER A 92 3.83 -11.66 7.89
N PRO A 93 4.89 -11.12 8.54
CA PRO A 93 5.91 -10.35 7.84
C PRO A 93 6.41 -11.16 6.63
N MET A 94 6.19 -10.65 5.42
CA MET A 94 6.66 -11.31 4.21
C MET A 94 8.16 -11.10 4.08
N GLN A 95 8.94 -11.91 4.78
CA GLN A 95 10.36 -12.05 4.49
C GLN A 95 10.47 -12.67 3.10
N PHE A 96 11.10 -11.96 2.16
CA PHE A 96 11.38 -12.39 0.78
C PHE A 96 10.15 -12.48 -0.15
N THR A 97 9.64 -11.33 -0.60
CA THR A 97 8.72 -11.26 -1.77
C THR A 97 9.40 -11.53 -3.11
N ALA A 98 10.73 -11.72 -3.14
CA ALA A 98 11.47 -11.82 -4.40
C ALA A 98 11.11 -13.07 -5.21
N CYS A 99 10.75 -14.20 -4.61
CA CYS A 99 10.46 -15.44 -5.34
C CYS A 99 9.62 -16.39 -4.49
N THR A 100 8.29 -16.42 -4.66
CA THR A 100 7.55 -17.66 -4.41
C THR A 100 7.50 -18.40 -5.76
N PRO A 101 8.14 -19.57 -5.91
CA PRO A 101 8.07 -20.32 -7.17
C PRO A 101 6.66 -20.87 -7.33
N GLY A 102 5.85 -20.29 -8.21
CA GLY A 102 4.47 -20.72 -8.44
C GLY A 102 3.65 -19.77 -9.30
N ILE A 103 2.45 -20.22 -9.70
CA ILE A 103 1.45 -19.39 -10.38
C ILE A 103 0.96 -18.35 -9.38
N PHE A 104 1.36 -17.10 -9.60
CA PHE A 104 0.83 -15.93 -8.92
C PHE A 104 -0.71 -15.89 -9.12
N PRO A 105 -1.55 -15.97 -8.08
CA PRO A 105 -2.95 -15.59 -8.23
C PRO A 105 -2.98 -14.14 -8.74
N PHE A 106 -3.89 -13.80 -9.65
CA PHE A 106 -3.93 -12.47 -10.30
C PHE A 106 -4.02 -11.26 -9.33
N SER A 107 -4.24 -11.51 -8.03
CA SER A 107 -4.19 -10.54 -6.93
C SER A 107 -2.78 -10.27 -6.37
N SER A 108 -1.79 -11.12 -6.63
CA SER A 108 -0.40 -10.92 -6.22
C SER A 108 0.36 -10.14 -7.29
N VAL A 109 -0.01 -8.87 -7.47
CA VAL A 109 0.87 -7.90 -8.13
C VAL A 109 1.97 -7.59 -7.13
N ALA A 110 3.21 -7.94 -7.45
CA ALA A 110 4.37 -7.56 -6.64
C ALA A 110 4.52 -6.03 -6.71
N GLY A 111 3.85 -5.33 -5.78
CA GLY A 111 4.09 -3.92 -5.53
C GLY A 111 5.47 -3.72 -4.93
N PRO A 112 6.03 -2.50 -5.03
CA PRO A 112 7.26 -2.16 -4.32
C PRO A 112 7.07 -2.44 -2.82
N ALA A 113 7.98 -3.23 -2.24
CA ALA A 113 7.97 -3.54 -0.81
C ALA A 113 8.98 -2.65 -0.06
N LEU A 114 8.62 -2.22 1.15
CA LEU A 114 9.52 -1.51 2.05
C LEU A 114 10.06 -2.48 3.11
N GLN A 115 11.39 -2.55 3.24
CA GLN A 115 12.04 -3.30 4.31
C GLN A 115 12.71 -2.34 5.29
N ILE A 116 12.29 -2.40 6.55
CA ILE A 116 12.84 -1.57 7.62
C ILE A 116 13.90 -2.38 8.37
N TYR A 117 15.16 -1.99 8.24
CA TYR A 117 16.30 -2.69 8.85
C TYR A 117 16.63 -2.20 10.26
N SER A 118 16.50 -0.90 10.51
CA SER A 118 16.82 -0.32 11.82
C SER A 118 15.99 0.93 12.08
N ILE A 119 15.77 1.20 13.36
CA ILE A 119 15.16 2.43 13.85
C ILE A 119 16.21 3.09 14.73
N ARG A 120 16.54 4.35 14.43
CA ARG A 120 17.57 5.10 15.16
C ARG A 120 16.93 6.23 15.94
N LEU A 121 17.28 6.34 17.22
CA LEU A 121 16.94 7.51 18.02
C LEU A 121 17.84 8.68 17.61
N VAL A 122 17.22 9.82 17.32
CA VAL A 122 17.91 11.06 16.94
C VAL A 122 17.46 12.20 17.86
N ASN A 123 18.25 13.27 17.96
CA ASN A 123 17.94 14.46 18.76
C ASN A 123 17.63 14.15 20.24
N LEU A 124 18.32 13.18 20.82
CA LEU A 124 18.19 12.85 22.24
C LEU A 124 18.59 14.06 23.11
N ASN A 125 17.83 14.30 24.17
CA ASN A 125 18.15 15.32 25.16
C ASN A 125 19.51 14.99 25.82
N ARG A 126 20.43 15.96 25.83
CA ARG A 126 21.78 15.80 26.41
C ARG A 126 21.76 15.45 27.90
N ASN A 127 20.65 15.72 28.57
CA ASN A 127 20.45 15.44 30.00
C ASN A 127 19.95 14.02 30.27
N LEU A 128 19.75 13.18 29.25
CA LEU A 128 19.41 11.78 29.44
C LEU A 128 20.64 10.99 29.88
N SER A 129 20.52 10.31 31.01
CA SER A 129 21.54 9.37 31.49
C SER A 129 21.46 8.05 30.73
N TRP A 130 22.59 7.58 30.22
CA TRP A 130 22.72 6.23 29.66
C TRP A 130 22.91 5.18 30.78
N PRO A 131 22.43 3.94 30.60
CA PRO A 131 21.70 3.41 29.45
C PRO A 131 20.24 3.88 29.40
N LEU A 132 19.62 3.90 28.21
CA LEU A 132 18.24 4.36 28.04
C LEU A 132 17.24 3.21 28.19
N ASP A 133 16.18 3.45 28.94
CA ASP A 133 15.03 2.54 29.03
C ASP A 133 13.94 3.01 28.05
N VAL A 134 13.77 2.24 26.96
CA VAL A 134 12.83 2.57 25.88
C VAL A 134 11.57 1.72 25.98
N TYR A 135 10.41 2.39 25.95
CA TYR A 135 9.09 1.76 25.91
C TYR A 135 8.16 2.50 24.93
N GLY A 136 7.07 1.86 24.55
CA GLY A 136 6.09 2.39 23.61
C GLY A 136 5.85 1.46 22.42
N VAL A 137 5.21 2.01 21.39
CA VAL A 137 4.89 1.30 20.15
C VAL A 137 5.41 2.10 18.96
N VAL A 138 6.11 1.42 18.06
CA VAL A 138 6.43 1.92 16.72
C VAL A 138 5.83 0.93 15.73
N ALA A 139 5.07 1.44 14.78
CA ALA A 139 4.41 0.63 13.77
C ALA A 139 4.37 1.37 12.44
N ALA A 140 4.31 0.61 11.35
CA ALA A 140 4.04 1.10 10.01
C ALA A 140 2.67 0.58 9.54
N ARG A 141 2.10 1.19 8.50
CA ARG A 141 0.95 0.64 7.78
C ARG A 141 1.36 0.34 6.34
N ASP A 142 0.78 -0.71 5.78
CA ASP A 142 0.86 -1.00 4.35
C ASP A 142 -0.50 -0.77 3.67
N ASP A 143 -0.50 -0.87 2.34
CA ASP A 143 -1.69 -0.70 1.52
C ASP A 143 -2.48 -2.01 1.33
N PHE A 144 -2.10 -3.09 2.01
CA PHE A 144 -2.72 -4.39 1.82
C PHE A 144 -3.91 -4.60 2.75
N ASP A 145 -3.70 -4.45 4.06
CA ASP A 145 -4.77 -4.55 5.06
C ASP A 145 -4.97 -3.28 5.89
N HIS A 146 -4.12 -2.28 5.66
CA HIS A 146 -4.06 -1.01 6.39
C HIS A 146 -3.91 -1.14 7.90
N ASN A 147 -3.57 -2.31 8.41
CA ASN A 147 -3.38 -2.55 9.84
C ASN A 147 -1.94 -2.20 10.27
N LEU A 148 -1.71 -2.17 11.58
CA LEU A 148 -0.41 -1.87 12.17
C LEU A 148 0.54 -3.05 12.01
N ASN A 149 1.60 -2.86 11.21
CA ASN A 149 2.80 -3.68 11.20
C ASN A 149 3.68 -3.25 12.39
N ILE A 150 3.69 -4.02 13.48
CA ILE A 150 4.45 -3.69 14.70
C ILE A 150 5.95 -3.85 14.44
N LEU A 151 6.69 -2.75 14.57
CA LEU A 151 8.16 -2.72 14.44
C LEU A 151 8.85 -2.75 15.81
N PHE A 152 8.22 -2.14 16.82
CA PHE A 152 8.68 -2.13 18.21
C PHE A 152 7.47 -2.06 19.14
N ARG A 153 7.43 -2.88 20.18
CA ARG A 153 6.39 -2.84 21.21
C ARG A 153 6.94 -3.29 22.55
N ARG A 154 7.08 -2.35 23.49
CA ARG A 154 7.49 -2.63 24.87
C ARG A 154 6.60 -1.89 25.85
N PRO A 155 6.02 -2.55 26.86
CA PRO A 155 5.29 -1.86 27.91
C PRO A 155 6.26 -1.12 28.85
N SER A 156 5.79 -0.08 29.53
CA SER A 156 6.60 0.69 30.49
C SER A 156 7.12 -0.14 31.67
N ALA A 157 6.44 -1.24 32.02
CA ALA A 157 6.89 -2.19 33.05
C ALA A 157 8.02 -3.12 32.58
N ASN A 158 8.28 -3.20 31.27
CA ASN A 158 9.31 -4.07 30.70
C ASN A 158 10.02 -3.34 29.54
N CYS A 159 10.68 -2.24 29.87
CA CYS A 159 11.45 -1.44 28.92
C CYS A 159 12.55 -2.27 28.24
N GLN A 160 12.95 -1.87 27.03
CA GLN A 160 14.18 -2.33 26.41
C GLN A 160 15.30 -1.36 26.78
N ARG A 161 16.36 -1.89 27.39
CA ARG A 161 17.56 -1.13 27.71
C ARG A 161 18.51 -1.10 26.50
N ILE A 162 18.95 0.09 26.10
CA ILE A 162 19.90 0.33 25.00
C ILE A 162 21.08 1.19 25.45
#